data_AF-A0A3M1HCW1-F1
#
_entry.id   AF-A0A3M1HCW1-F1
#
_cell.length_a   1.000
_cell.length_b   1.000
_cell.length_c   1.000
_cell.angle_alpha   90.00
_cell.angle_beta   90.00
_cell.angle_gamma   90.00
#
_symmetry.space_group_name_H-M   'P 1'
#
loop_
_entity.id
_entity.type
_entity.pdbx_description
1 polymer ?
#
loop_
_entity_poly.entity_id
_entity_poly.type
_entity_poly.pdbx_seq_one_letter_code
_entity_poly.pdbx_strand_id
1 'polypeptide(L)' 'MEEEFEELYSANSELRYITLELMKIATKRGVAFEEVCKEFLGNVNELHRAIEKRSRKRGASGRLDG' A
#
# COMPACT_ATOMS: atom_id res chain seq x y z
N MET A 1 17.30 0.21 19.69
CA MET A 1 17.52 1.67 19.49
C MET A 1 18.07 1.91 18.09
N GLU A 2 19.19 1.29 17.68
CA GLU A 2 19.67 1.36 16.29
C GLU A 2 18.66 0.79 15.26
N GLU A 3 18.06 -0.37 15.53
CA GLU A 3 17.06 -0.99 14.64
C GLU A 3 15.84 -0.09 14.38
N GLU A 4 15.35 0.60 15.40
CA GLU A 4 14.21 1.53 15.30
C GLU A 4 14.57 2.77 14.45
N PHE A 5 15.82 3.24 14.53
CA PHE A 5 16.31 4.31 13.67
C PHE A 5 16.43 3.88 12.20
N GLU A 6 16.88 2.65 11.93
CA GLU A 6 16.96 2.10 10.58
C GLU A 6 15.57 1.90 9.97
N GLU A 7 14.60 1.37 10.73
CA GLU A 7 13.21 1.22 10.30
C GLU A 7 12.57 2.57 9.95
N LEU A 8 12.75 3.58 10.80
CA LEU A 8 12.26 4.94 10.53
C LEU A 8 12.91 5.54 9.29
N TYR A 9 14.22 5.34 9.10
CA TYR A 9 14.92 5.84 7.91
C TYR A 9 14.41 5.15 6.63
N SER A 10 14.24 3.83 6.67
CA SER A 10 13.68 3.06 5.54
C SER A 10 12.27 3.53 5.21
N ALA A 11 11.39 3.61 6.21
CA ALA A 11 10.02 4.08 6.03
C ALA A 11 9.97 5.51 5.45
N ASN A 12 10.83 6.41 5.92
CA ASN A 12 10.93 7.76 5.39
C ASN A 12 11.39 7.78 3.92
N SER A 13 12.33 6.92 3.55
CA SER A 13 12.81 6.81 2.17
C SER A 13 11.73 6.30 1.21
N GLU A 14 10.95 5.32 1.64
CA GLU A 14 9.83 4.75 0.89
C GLU A 14 8.69 5.77 0.72
N LEU A 15 8.33 6.47 1.80
CA LEU A 15 7.30 7.52 1.75
C LEU A 15 7.71 8.66 0.82
N ARG A 16 8.98 9.07 0.84
CA ARG A 16 9.50 10.07 -0.09
C ARG A 16 9.42 9.58 -1.53
N TYR A 17 9.81 8.33 -1.79
CA TYR A 17 9.73 7.74 -3.12
C TYR A 17 8.28 7.72 -3.64
N ILE A 18 7.34 7.20 -2.84
CA ILE A 18 5.91 7.15 -3.19
C ILE A 18 5.39 8.56 -3.47
N THR A 19 5.71 9.54 -2.62
CA THR A 19 5.30 10.92 -2.79
C THR A 19 5.75 11.48 -4.15
N LEU A 20 7.03 11.29 -4.50
CA LEU A 20 7.57 11.75 -5.78
C LEU A 20 6.88 11.09 -6.98
N GLU A 21 6.58 9.80 -6.92
CA GLU A 21 5.86 9.11 -7.99
C GLU A 21 4.42 9.60 -8.15
N LEU A 22 3.71 9.84 -7.04
CA LEU A 22 2.35 10.41 -7.07
C LEU A 22 2.37 11.85 -7.65
N MET A 23 3.37 12.66 -7.32
CA MET A 23 3.55 13.99 -7.91
C MET A 23 3.80 13.91 -9.43
N LYS A 24 4.66 12.99 -9.89
CA LYS A 24 4.90 12.77 -11.32
C LYS A 24 3.61 12.39 -12.05
N ILE A 25 2.79 11.53 -11.45
CA ILE A 25 1.49 11.14 -12.00
C ILE A 25 0.55 12.33 -12.09
N ALA A 26 0.45 13.15 -11.04
CA ALA A 26 -0.38 14.35 -11.02
C ALA A 26 0.04 15.33 -12.12
N THR A 27 1.34 15.59 -12.26
CA THR A 27 1.90 16.43 -13.34
C THR A 27 1.58 15.85 -14.72
N LYS A 28 1.78 14.55 -14.93
CA LYS A 28 1.53 13.89 -16.22
C LYS A 28 0.05 13.92 -16.63
N ARG A 29 -0.86 13.83 -15.66
CA ARG A 29 -2.32 13.83 -15.88
C ARG A 29 -2.92 15.24 -15.90
N GLY A 30 -2.22 16.26 -15.43
CA GLY A 30 -2.75 17.62 -15.30
C GLY A 30 -3.84 17.74 -14.22
N VAL A 31 -3.75 16.93 -13.17
CA VAL A 31 -4.73 16.85 -12.08
C VAL A 31 -4.10 17.28 -10.75
N ALA A 32 -4.91 17.57 -9.75
CA ALA A 32 -4.38 17.96 -8.44
C ALA A 32 -3.68 16.78 -7.75
N PHE A 33 -2.58 17.03 -7.05
CA PHE A 33 -1.87 16.00 -6.27
C PHE A 33 -2.79 15.30 -5.26
N GLU A 34 -3.71 16.05 -4.65
CA GLU A 34 -4.71 15.51 -3.72
C GLU A 34 -5.60 14.43 -4.35
N GLU A 35 -5.98 14.58 -5.62
CA GLU A 35 -6.82 13.61 -6.34
C GLU A 35 -6.07 12.30 -6.54
N VAL A 36 -4.80 12.36 -6.94
CA VAL A 36 -3.93 11.18 -7.09
C VAL A 36 -3.68 10.48 -5.75
N CYS A 37 -3.52 11.24 -4.66
CA CYS A 37 -3.40 10.67 -3.32
C CYS A 37 -4.67 9.93 -2.87
N LYS A 38 -5.86 10.48 -3.14
CA LYS A 38 -7.14 9.82 -2.84
C LYS A 38 -7.28 8.51 -3.61
N GLU A 39 -6.95 8.50 -4.90
CA GLU A 39 -6.94 7.29 -5.73
C GLU A 39 -5.95 6.24 -5.19
N PHE A 40 -4.72 6.66 -4.84
CA PHE A 40 -3.70 5.79 -4.28
C PHE A 40 -4.17 5.11 -2.99
N LEU A 41 -4.73 5.87 -2.04
CA LEU A 41 -5.26 5.32 -0.79
C LEU A 41 -6.43 4.36 -1.03
N GLY A 42 -7.29 4.66 -2.02
CA GLY A 42 -8.35 3.74 -2.46
C GLY A 42 -7.78 2.40 -2.92
N ASN A 43 -6.81 2.45 -3.84
CA ASN A 43 -6.15 1.25 -4.39
C ASN A 43 -5.45 0.42 -3.32
N VAL A 44 -4.74 1.05 -2.38
CA VAL A 44 -4.08 0.36 -1.26
C VAL A 44 -5.10 -0.34 -0.37
N ASN A 45 -6.23 0.31 -0.06
CA ASN A 45 -7.30 -0.29 0.73
C ASN A 45 -7.96 -1.47 0.01
N GLU A 46 -8.19 -1.38 -1.30
CA GLU A 46 -8.72 -2.48 -2.10
C GLU A 46 -7.76 -3.67 -2.14
N LEU A 47 -6.47 -3.41 -2.35
CA LEU A 47 -5.42 -4.42 -2.32
C LEU A 47 -5.37 -5.12 -0.96
N HIS A 48 -5.40 -4.37 0.14
CA HIS A 48 -5.45 -4.91 1.49
C HIS A 48 -6.65 -5.86 1.66
N ARG A 49 -7.85 -5.41 1.29
CA ARG A 49 -9.07 -6.24 1.34
C ARG A 49 -8.96 -7.51 0.48
N ALA A 50 -8.33 -7.43 -0.69
CA ALA A 50 -8.13 -8.58 -1.58
C ALA A 50 -7.19 -9.61 -0.96
N ILE A 51 -6.09 -9.16 -0.35
CA ILE A 51 -5.13 -10.00 0.37
C ILE A 51 -5.82 -10.70 1.55
N GLU A 52 -6.54 -9.95 2.39
CA GLU A 52 -7.27 -10.52 3.54
C GLU A 52 -8.31 -11.57 3.14
N LYS A 53 -9.10 -11.30 2.09
CA LYS A 53 -10.08 -12.27 1.58
C LYS A 53 -9.42 -13.56 1.09
N ARG A 54 -8.26 -13.45 0.43
CA ARG A 54 -7.49 -14.61 -0.05
C ARG A 54 -6.96 -15.44 1.12
N SER A 55 -6.48 -14.80 2.19
CA SER A 55 -6.03 -15.48 3.41
C SER A 55 -7.17 -16.28 4.08
N ARG A 56 -8.39 -15.72 4.13
CA ARG A 56 -9.57 -16.43 4.69
C ARG A 56 -10.00 -17.63 3.86
N LYS A 57 -9.96 -17.56 2.52
CA LYS A 57 -10.29 -18.71 1.64
C LYS A 57 -9.31 -19.88 1.78
N ARG A 58 -8.02 -19.60 2.02
CA ARG A 58 -7.00 -20.64 2.25
C ARG A 58 -7.17 -21.35 3.60
N GLY A 59 -7.68 -20.66 4.62
CA GLY A 59 -7.96 -21.27 5.94
C GLY A 59 -9.22 -22.14 5.98
N ALA A 60 -10.21 -21.89 5.12
CA ALA A 60 -11.46 -22.65 5.08
C ALA A 60 -11.38 -23.96 4.25
N SER A 61 -10.43 -24.06 3.32
CA SER A 61 -10.29 -25.23 2.43
C SER A 61 -9.42 -26.37 3.01
N GLY A 62 -8.84 -26.19 4.20
CA GLY A 62 -7.95 -27.18 4.83
C GLY A 62 -8.55 -27.92 6.03
N ARG A 63 -9.89 -27.93 6.17
CA ARG A 63 -10.60 -28.48 7.33
C ARG A 63 -11.79 -29.38 7.00
N LEU A 64 -11.69 -30.10 5.89
CA LEU A 64 -12.52 -31.27 5.62
C LEU A 64 -11.54 -32.35 5.19
N ASP A 65 -11.24 -33.27 6.11
CA ASP A 65 -10.65 -34.61 5.92
C ASP A 65 -10.20 -35.10 7.32
N GLY A 66 -11.16 -35.63 8.08
CA GLY A 66 -10.99 -36.22 9.39
C GLY A 66 -12.24 -36.98 9.79
#